data_AF-A0A2S8FJD3-F1
#
_entry.id   AF-A0A2S8FJD3-F1
#
_cell.length_a   1.000
_cell.length_b   1.000
_cell.length_c   1.000
_cell.angle_alpha   90.00
_cell.angle_beta   90.00
_cell.angle_gamma   90.00
#
_symmetry.space_group_name_H-M   'P 1'
#
loop_
_entity.id
_entity.type
_entity.pdbx_description
1 polymer ?
#
loop_
_entity_poly.entity_id
_entity_poly.type
_entity_poly.pdbx_seq_one_letter_code
_entity_poly.pdbx_strand_id
1 'polypeptide(L)'
;MHSKHASLLGLVLALLPLSFALSQAQPDPPLVDPVREWHDQEDKVFAKSRFAYLDGDQVALLPQTGQIVLIPQARLSLADRRWVTNCPVNILRGKVIYVADGDTIGVLDDNKKTHRIRLEGIDSPESGQAYGEKSRQALNRLVYGKQVLVAYEKSDTYGRILGHVFLDGHWINRQLIADGWAWHYRHFSGDAELAATQTDAAAKQVGLWQDNKPQQPWRFRLEEKQRKEEAAQLKPTDPTSPTKFWLNTSSGVRHNPSCKHFGKTSRGKYCTAGDGKPCGICGG
;
A
#
# COMPACT_ATOMS: atom_id res chain seq x y z
N MET A 1 -3.84 -78.26 0.00
CA MET A 1 -2.53 -77.92 -0.59
C MET A 1 -2.78 -77.16 -1.89
N HIS A 2 -1.97 -76.13 -2.16
CA HIS A 2 -2.10 -75.10 -3.22
C HIS A 2 -3.06 -73.95 -2.85
N SER A 3 -2.80 -72.66 -3.12
CA SER A 3 -1.60 -71.85 -3.40
C SER A 3 -2.14 -70.53 -3.94
N LYS A 4 -1.58 -69.38 -3.50
CA LYS A 4 -1.69 -68.03 -4.10
C LYS A 4 -3.06 -67.35 -3.90
N HIS A 5 -3.19 -66.05 -3.63
CA HIS A 5 -2.42 -64.91 -4.10
C HIS A 5 -2.30 -63.80 -3.05
N ALA A 6 -1.12 -63.20 -2.99
CA ALA A 6 -0.88 -61.88 -2.44
C ALA A 6 -1.67 -60.83 -3.24
N SER A 7 -2.30 -59.88 -2.55
CA SER A 7 -2.76 -58.64 -3.18
C SER A 7 -2.11 -57.48 -2.42
N LEU A 8 -1.10 -56.90 -3.05
CA LEU A 8 -0.53 -55.61 -2.68
C LEU A 8 -1.64 -54.56 -2.81
N LEU A 9 -2.10 -54.01 -1.69
CA LEU A 9 -2.77 -52.71 -1.72
C LEU A 9 -1.68 -51.64 -1.91
N GLY A 10 -1.47 -51.25 -3.16
CA GLY A 10 -0.66 -50.08 -3.51
C GLY A 10 -1.32 -48.82 -2.96
N LEU A 11 -0.64 -48.18 -2.03
CA LEU A 11 -0.95 -46.86 -1.52
C LEU A 11 -0.64 -45.83 -2.63
N VAL A 12 -1.62 -45.52 -3.48
CA VAL A 12 -1.50 -44.40 -4.42
C VAL A 12 -1.75 -43.13 -3.62
N LEU A 13 -0.69 -42.52 -3.09
CA LEU A 13 -0.71 -41.12 -2.68
C LEU A 13 -0.90 -40.28 -3.95
N ALA A 14 -2.13 -39.96 -4.27
CA ALA A 14 -2.45 -38.92 -5.24
C ALA A 14 -1.99 -37.58 -4.65
N LEU A 15 -0.81 -37.12 -5.07
CA LEU A 15 -0.37 -35.74 -4.93
C LEU A 15 -1.31 -34.86 -5.75
N LEU A 16 -2.41 -34.44 -5.14
CA LEU A 16 -3.23 -33.36 -5.67
C LEU A 16 -2.35 -32.10 -5.73
N PRO A 17 -2.30 -31.40 -6.87
CA PRO A 17 -1.59 -30.14 -6.95
C PRO A 17 -2.20 -29.20 -5.92
N LEU A 18 -1.35 -28.60 -5.07
CA LEU A 18 -1.72 -27.47 -4.22
C LEU A 18 -2.25 -26.38 -5.14
N SER A 19 -3.55 -26.42 -5.38
CA SER A 19 -4.28 -25.32 -5.96
C SER A 19 -4.21 -24.22 -4.91
N PHE A 20 -3.36 -23.24 -5.15
CA PHE A 20 -3.40 -21.98 -4.41
C PHE A 20 -4.81 -21.43 -4.59
N ALA A 21 -5.66 -21.67 -3.60
CA ALA A 21 -6.94 -21.02 -3.45
C ALA A 21 -6.66 -19.53 -3.15
N LEU A 22 -6.35 -18.77 -4.19
CA LEU A 22 -6.48 -17.32 -4.21
C LEU A 22 -7.97 -17.00 -4.32
N SER A 23 -8.67 -17.21 -3.21
CA SER A 23 -9.97 -16.60 -2.97
C SER A 23 -10.12 -16.46 -1.47
N GLN A 24 -9.32 -15.56 -0.89
CA GLN A 24 -9.69 -14.99 0.38
C GLN A 24 -10.82 -14.01 0.08
N ALA A 25 -11.97 -14.29 0.69
CA ALA A 25 -13.16 -13.46 0.65
C ALA A 25 -12.81 -11.97 0.75
N GLN A 26 -13.43 -11.14 -0.09
CA GLN A 26 -13.30 -9.69 -0.09
C GLN A 26 -14.36 -9.12 0.86
N PRO A 27 -14.02 -8.68 2.09
CA PRO A 27 -14.97 -7.97 2.94
C PRO A 27 -15.03 -6.48 2.59
N ASP A 28 -16.26 -6.09 2.24
CA ASP A 28 -16.96 -4.80 2.13
C ASP A 28 -16.20 -3.53 1.71
N PRO A 29 -16.63 -2.88 0.60
CA PRO A 29 -16.29 -1.49 0.35
C PRO A 29 -17.13 -0.59 1.26
N PRO A 30 -16.51 0.41 1.90
CA PRO A 30 -17.20 1.66 2.07
C PRO A 30 -16.26 2.83 1.75
N LEU A 31 -16.40 3.29 0.50
CA LEU A 31 -16.59 4.69 0.11
C LEU A 31 -16.98 4.69 -1.38
N VAL A 32 -17.93 3.84 -1.75
CA VAL A 32 -18.69 4.02 -2.99
C VAL A 32 -19.91 4.80 -2.55
N ASP A 33 -19.77 6.12 -2.39
CA ASP A 33 -20.97 6.93 -2.33
C ASP A 33 -21.49 7.07 -3.76
N PRO A 34 -22.62 6.42 -4.11
CA PRO A 34 -23.16 6.54 -5.44
C PRO A 34 -23.55 7.99 -5.67
N VAL A 35 -23.17 8.51 -6.82
CA VAL A 35 -23.72 9.79 -7.31
C VAL A 35 -25.24 9.71 -7.20
N ARG A 36 -25.82 10.60 -6.39
CA ARG A 36 -27.26 10.64 -6.11
C ARG A 36 -27.88 11.95 -6.55
N GLU A 37 -29.19 11.92 -6.74
CA GLU A 37 -29.99 13.12 -6.97
C GLU A 37 -30.34 13.74 -5.62
N TRP A 38 -30.12 15.05 -5.54
CA TRP A 38 -30.37 15.88 -4.36
C TRP A 38 -31.58 16.75 -4.61
N HIS A 39 -32.45 16.81 -3.62
CA HIS A 39 -33.76 17.43 -3.70
C HIS A 39 -33.83 18.63 -2.78
N ASP A 40 -34.51 19.68 -3.22
CA ASP A 40 -34.76 20.87 -2.43
C ASP A 40 -35.93 20.69 -1.45
N GLN A 41 -36.35 21.76 -0.78
CA GLN A 41 -37.46 21.75 0.17
C GLN A 41 -38.82 21.43 -0.47
N GLU A 42 -38.94 21.57 -1.79
CA GLU A 42 -40.14 21.26 -2.58
C GLU A 42 -40.03 19.87 -3.25
N ASP A 43 -39.05 19.05 -2.83
CA ASP A 43 -38.70 17.75 -3.39
C ASP A 43 -38.31 17.81 -4.89
N LYS A 44 -37.86 18.97 -5.39
CA LYS A 44 -37.35 19.11 -6.76
C LYS A 44 -35.87 18.79 -6.81
N VAL A 45 -35.46 17.97 -7.79
CA VAL A 45 -34.04 17.68 -8.05
C VAL A 45 -33.33 18.96 -8.46
N PHE A 46 -32.28 19.34 -7.73
CA PHE A 46 -31.44 20.51 -8.05
C PHE A 46 -29.99 20.15 -8.36
N ALA A 47 -29.53 18.95 -7.96
CA ALA A 47 -28.16 18.51 -8.23
C ALA A 47 -28.07 16.99 -8.36
N LYS A 48 -27.08 16.53 -9.12
CA LYS A 48 -26.65 15.13 -9.17
C LYS A 48 -25.17 15.06 -8.85
N SER A 49 -24.83 14.57 -7.66
CA SER A 49 -23.46 14.61 -7.15
C SER A 49 -23.23 13.60 -6.03
N ARG A 50 -21.96 13.39 -5.67
CA ARG A 50 -21.57 12.61 -4.50
C ARG A 50 -21.69 13.46 -3.23
N PHE A 51 -22.10 12.87 -2.13
CA PHE A 51 -21.87 13.38 -0.78
C PHE A 51 -20.41 13.16 -0.35
N ALA A 52 -19.71 14.23 0.00
CA ALA A 52 -18.34 14.14 0.48
C ALA A 52 -18.29 14.04 2.01
N TYR A 53 -18.99 14.94 2.70
CA TYR A 53 -19.02 15.02 4.17
C TYR A 53 -20.06 16.02 4.65
N LEU A 54 -20.39 15.97 5.94
CA LEU A 54 -21.18 16.98 6.64
C LEU A 54 -20.24 17.82 7.53
N ASP A 55 -20.36 19.14 7.44
CA ASP A 55 -19.55 20.11 8.19
C ASP A 55 -20.48 21.11 8.88
N GLY A 56 -20.90 20.77 10.11
CA GLY A 56 -21.90 21.54 10.83
C GLY A 56 -23.22 21.59 10.07
N ASP A 57 -23.69 22.80 9.72
CA ASP A 57 -24.91 23.01 8.94
C ASP A 57 -24.69 22.93 7.42
N GLN A 58 -23.47 22.70 6.96
CA GLN A 58 -23.12 22.60 5.54
C GLN A 58 -22.99 21.14 5.10
N VAL A 59 -23.59 20.81 3.96
CA VAL A 59 -23.42 19.55 3.25
C VAL A 59 -22.41 19.78 2.14
N ALA A 60 -21.30 19.04 2.16
CA ALA A 60 -20.32 19.06 1.10
C ALA A 60 -20.71 18.07 0.01
N LEU A 61 -21.05 18.60 -1.16
CA LEU A 61 -21.30 17.83 -2.37
C LEU A 61 -20.07 17.88 -3.27
N LEU A 62 -19.73 16.74 -3.88
CA LEU A 62 -18.65 16.58 -4.84
C LEU A 62 -19.25 16.27 -6.21
N PRO A 63 -19.44 17.28 -7.07
CA PRO A 63 -19.77 17.08 -8.48
C PRO A 63 -18.60 16.46 -9.23
N GLN A 64 -18.86 15.97 -10.44
CA GLN A 64 -17.85 15.37 -11.34
C GLN A 64 -16.70 16.32 -11.72
N THR A 65 -16.84 17.62 -11.46
CA THR A 65 -15.77 18.60 -11.62
C THR A 65 -14.60 18.34 -10.66
N GLY A 66 -14.84 17.63 -9.55
CA GLY A 66 -13.83 17.34 -8.53
C GLY A 66 -13.63 18.46 -7.49
N GLN A 67 -14.47 19.49 -7.51
CA GLN A 67 -14.46 20.60 -6.56
C GLN A 67 -15.72 20.59 -5.70
N ILE A 68 -15.54 20.62 -4.38
CA ILE A 68 -16.62 20.64 -3.41
C ILE A 68 -17.49 21.88 -3.56
N VAL A 69 -18.80 21.65 -3.48
CA VAL A 69 -19.83 22.67 -3.32
C VAL A 69 -20.46 22.49 -1.94
N LEU A 70 -20.41 23.53 -1.11
CA LEU A 70 -21.09 23.55 0.18
C LEU A 70 -22.51 24.08 0.00
N ILE A 71 -23.48 23.35 0.52
CA ILE A 71 -24.87 23.79 0.57
C ILE A 71 -25.40 23.74 2.02
N PRO A 72 -26.16 24.73 2.47
CA PRO A 72 -26.82 24.63 3.77
C PRO A 72 -27.76 23.43 3.80
N GLN A 73 -27.74 22.65 4.87
CA GLN A 73 -28.67 21.56 5.11
C GLN A 73 -30.12 22.01 4.95
N ALA A 74 -30.44 23.25 5.36
CA ALA A 74 -31.77 23.82 5.22
C ALA A 74 -32.29 23.82 3.77
N ARG A 75 -31.43 23.82 2.75
CA ARG A 75 -31.83 23.75 1.34
C ARG A 75 -32.30 22.37 0.92
N LEU A 76 -31.94 21.32 1.65
CA LEU A 76 -32.26 19.94 1.31
C LEU A 76 -33.68 19.55 1.75
N SER A 77 -34.28 18.62 1.00
CA SER A 77 -35.49 17.91 1.40
C SER A 77 -35.32 17.26 2.78
N LEU A 78 -36.43 16.96 3.45
CA LEU A 78 -36.37 16.29 4.76
C LEU A 78 -35.72 14.90 4.66
N ALA A 79 -35.96 14.18 3.56
CA ALA A 79 -35.36 12.87 3.31
C ALA A 79 -33.83 12.97 3.16
N ASP A 80 -33.35 13.93 2.37
CA ASP A 80 -31.92 14.12 2.14
C ASP A 80 -31.18 14.58 3.40
N ARG A 81 -31.78 15.48 4.18
CA ARG A 81 -31.22 15.88 5.49
C ARG A 81 -31.07 14.71 6.45
N ARG A 82 -32.09 13.86 6.56
CA ARG A 82 -32.05 12.67 7.40
C ARG A 82 -30.99 11.69 6.92
N TRP A 83 -30.85 11.53 5.61
CA TRP A 83 -29.84 10.65 5.02
C TRP A 83 -28.42 11.12 5.37
N VAL A 84 -28.07 12.38 5.10
CA VAL A 84 -26.69 12.89 5.38
C VAL A 84 -26.34 12.86 6.87
N THR A 85 -27.33 13.06 7.75
CA THR A 85 -27.11 13.03 9.21
C THR A 85 -26.80 11.61 9.71
N ASN A 86 -27.29 10.59 9.01
CA ASN A 86 -27.08 9.19 9.38
C ASN A 86 -25.89 8.55 8.63
N CYS A 87 -25.19 9.30 7.78
CA CYS A 87 -24.00 8.80 7.08
C CYS A 87 -22.79 8.72 8.02
N PRO A 88 -22.02 7.63 8.02
CA PRO A 88 -20.90 7.40 8.95
C PRO A 88 -19.60 8.14 8.55
N VAL A 89 -19.71 9.30 7.90
CA VAL A 89 -18.53 10.06 7.44
C VAL A 89 -18.07 11.04 8.51
N ASN A 90 -16.86 10.84 9.00
CA ASN A 90 -16.18 11.74 9.93
C ASN A 90 -15.32 12.74 9.16
N ILE A 91 -15.10 13.92 9.76
CA ILE A 91 -14.16 14.92 9.23
C ILE A 91 -13.03 15.17 10.23
N LEU A 92 -11.82 15.30 9.69
CA LEU A 92 -10.62 15.73 10.42
C LEU A 92 -10.04 16.95 9.70
N ARG A 93 -9.76 18.01 10.46
CA ARG A 93 -9.06 19.20 9.97
C ARG A 93 -7.67 19.27 10.58
N GLY A 94 -6.69 19.68 9.78
CA GLY A 94 -5.36 19.89 10.31
C GLY A 94 -4.32 20.24 9.26
N LYS A 95 -3.11 20.50 9.75
CA LYS A 95 -1.96 20.87 8.91
C LYS A 95 -1.25 19.62 8.45
N VAL A 96 -0.92 19.52 7.17
CA VAL A 96 -0.01 18.48 6.71
C VAL A 96 1.42 18.80 7.18
N ILE A 97 1.95 17.96 8.06
CA ILE A 97 3.27 18.15 8.68
C ILE A 97 4.36 17.28 8.07
N TYR A 98 4.01 16.20 7.37
CA TYR A 98 4.93 15.41 6.56
C TYR A 98 4.19 14.62 5.47
N VAL A 99 4.95 14.17 4.46
CA VAL A 99 4.50 13.25 3.41
C VAL A 99 5.44 12.06 3.41
N ALA A 100 4.91 10.87 3.70
CA ALA A 100 5.70 9.65 3.86
C ALA A 100 6.05 9.03 2.49
N ASP A 101 5.07 8.91 1.61
CA ASP A 101 5.17 8.35 0.27
C ASP A 101 4.15 9.04 -0.66
N GLY A 102 3.86 8.48 -1.85
CA GLY A 102 2.99 9.09 -2.85
C GLY A 102 1.49 9.11 -2.50
N ASP A 103 1.09 8.49 -1.39
CA ASP A 103 -0.31 8.42 -0.97
C ASP A 103 -0.53 8.38 0.55
N THR A 104 0.50 8.68 1.34
CA THR A 104 0.42 8.73 2.81
C THR A 104 0.95 10.06 3.36
N ILE A 105 0.15 10.71 4.19
CA ILE A 105 0.47 12.00 4.83
C ILE A 105 0.30 11.95 6.35
N GLY A 106 1.00 12.85 7.04
CA GLY A 106 0.79 13.13 8.46
C GLY A 106 0.05 14.45 8.65
N VAL A 107 -1.09 14.43 9.34
CA VAL A 107 -1.93 15.61 9.61
C VAL A 107 -1.92 15.92 11.11
N LEU A 108 -1.54 17.14 11.47
CA LEU A 108 -1.59 17.65 12.83
C LEU A 108 -2.89 18.42 13.05
N ASP A 109 -3.74 17.93 13.95
CA ASP A 109 -4.98 18.62 14.32
C ASP A 109 -4.76 19.76 15.32
N ASP A 110 -5.84 20.49 15.62
CA ASP A 110 -5.81 21.63 16.55
C ASP A 110 -5.46 21.21 17.98
N ASN A 111 -5.77 19.96 18.36
CA ASN A 111 -5.41 19.36 19.64
C ASN A 111 -3.96 18.87 19.69
N LYS A 112 -3.15 19.16 18.66
CA LYS A 112 -1.75 18.74 18.51
C LYS A 112 -1.58 17.22 18.42
N LYS A 113 -2.63 16.48 18.06
CA LYS A 113 -2.54 15.06 17.74
C LYS A 113 -2.15 14.89 16.28
N THR A 114 -1.16 14.04 16.04
CA THR A 114 -0.76 13.65 14.69
C THR A 114 -1.53 12.42 14.25
N HIS A 115 -2.15 12.50 13.08
CA HIS A 115 -2.90 11.42 12.45
C HIS A 115 -2.19 10.99 11.16
N ARG A 116 -2.07 9.68 10.96
CA ARG A 116 -1.52 9.11 9.73
C ARG A 116 -2.68 8.85 8.77
N ILE A 117 -2.63 9.46 7.59
CA ILE A 117 -3.71 9.36 6.60
C ILE A 117 -3.17 8.63 5.38
N ARG A 118 -3.82 7.54 4.97
CA ARG A 118 -3.63 6.90 3.67
C ARG A 118 -4.74 7.40 2.75
N LEU A 119 -4.37 7.96 1.62
CA LEU A 119 -5.31 8.45 0.62
C LEU A 119 -6.08 7.25 0.05
N GLU A 120 -7.36 7.18 0.38
CA GLU A 120 -8.22 6.07 -0.03
C GLU A 120 -8.50 6.07 -1.54
N GLY A 121 -8.74 4.88 -2.10
CA GLY A 121 -9.06 4.68 -3.50
C GLY A 121 -7.87 4.72 -4.46
N ILE A 122 -6.66 5.10 -3.99
CA ILE A 122 -5.49 5.23 -4.84
C ILE A 122 -4.30 4.41 -4.34
N ASP A 123 -3.39 4.04 -5.25
CA ASP A 123 -2.12 3.37 -4.94
C ASP A 123 -1.00 4.05 -5.73
N SER A 124 -0.05 4.64 -5.02
CA SER A 124 1.10 5.32 -5.59
C SER A 124 2.29 4.37 -5.78
N PRO A 125 3.21 4.63 -6.75
CA PRO A 125 4.42 3.85 -6.88
C PRO A 125 5.26 3.84 -5.59
N GLU A 126 5.75 2.65 -5.22
CA GLU A 126 6.49 2.41 -3.98
C GLU A 126 7.86 3.11 -3.96
N SER A 127 8.44 3.24 -2.76
CA SER A 127 9.85 3.63 -2.65
C SER A 127 10.75 2.60 -3.35
N GLY A 128 11.63 3.06 -4.24
CA GLY A 128 12.48 2.20 -5.08
C GLY A 128 11.80 1.68 -6.35
N GLN A 129 10.50 1.90 -6.54
CA GLN A 129 9.82 1.70 -7.81
C GLN A 129 10.04 2.91 -8.73
N ALA A 130 10.03 2.68 -10.05
CA ALA A 130 9.94 3.77 -11.01
C ALA A 130 8.79 4.72 -10.65
N TYR A 131 9.05 6.03 -10.71
CA TYR A 131 8.13 7.11 -10.35
C TYR A 131 7.77 7.27 -8.87
N GLY A 132 8.27 6.41 -7.95
CA GLY A 132 7.94 6.51 -6.52
C GLY A 132 8.32 7.85 -5.90
N GLU A 133 9.55 8.29 -6.12
CA GLU A 133 10.02 9.59 -5.61
C GLU A 133 9.29 10.77 -6.27
N LYS A 134 8.97 10.68 -7.57
CA LYS A 134 8.23 11.74 -8.27
C LYS A 134 6.79 11.85 -7.75
N SER A 135 6.15 10.73 -7.46
CA SER A 135 4.81 10.68 -6.87
C SER A 135 4.79 11.30 -5.46
N ARG A 136 5.73 10.90 -4.60
CA ARG A 136 5.91 11.51 -3.27
C ARG A 136 6.13 13.02 -3.35
N GLN A 137 6.98 13.48 -4.27
CA GLN A 137 7.22 14.90 -4.47
C GLN A 137 5.98 15.64 -5.00
N ALA A 138 5.18 15.02 -5.85
CA ALA A 138 3.93 15.61 -6.34
C ALA A 138 2.94 15.81 -5.20
N LEU A 139 2.69 14.78 -4.38
CA LEU A 139 1.86 14.93 -3.19
C LEU A 139 2.41 15.97 -2.23
N ASN A 140 3.73 15.97 -1.99
CA ASN A 140 4.37 16.99 -1.15
C ASN A 140 4.12 18.42 -1.65
N ARG A 141 4.34 18.70 -2.94
CA ARG A 141 4.07 20.02 -3.54
C ARG A 141 2.60 20.42 -3.40
N LEU A 142 1.68 19.46 -3.50
CA LEU A 142 0.25 19.73 -3.41
C LEU A 142 -0.16 20.13 -2.00
N VAL A 143 0.25 19.38 -0.97
CA VAL A 143 -0.38 19.47 0.36
C VAL A 143 0.55 19.85 1.51
N TYR A 144 1.87 19.73 1.39
CA TYR A 144 2.77 19.95 2.52
C TYR A 144 2.65 21.37 3.09
N GLY A 145 2.53 21.47 4.41
CA GLY A 145 2.41 22.73 5.11
C GLY A 145 1.03 23.41 4.98
N LYS A 146 0.07 22.79 4.28
CA LYS A 146 -1.27 23.35 4.07
C LYS A 146 -2.29 22.77 5.05
N GLN A 147 -3.36 23.52 5.29
CA GLN A 147 -4.53 23.04 6.00
C GLN A 147 -5.37 22.18 5.05
N VAL A 148 -5.69 20.97 5.49
CA VAL A 148 -6.55 20.03 4.73
C VAL A 148 -7.75 19.62 5.57
N LEU A 149 -8.80 19.20 4.86
CA LEU A 149 -9.89 18.41 5.44
C LEU A 149 -9.75 16.97 4.97
N VAL A 150 -9.90 16.02 5.87
CA VAL A 150 -9.92 14.60 5.58
C VAL A 150 -11.30 14.07 5.92
N ALA A 151 -12.03 13.57 4.93
CA ALA A 151 -13.27 12.82 5.14
C ALA A 151 -12.97 11.33 5.19
N TYR A 152 -13.45 10.63 6.22
CA TYR A 152 -13.12 9.23 6.44
C TYR A 152 -14.18 8.47 7.25
N GLU A 153 -14.26 7.15 7.05
CA GLU A 153 -15.17 6.27 7.79
C GLU A 153 -14.43 5.30 8.72
N LYS A 154 -13.24 4.86 8.31
CA LYS A 154 -12.51 3.79 8.98
C LYS A 154 -10.99 4.01 8.99
N SER A 155 -10.31 3.16 9.74
CA SER A 155 -8.85 3.04 9.74
C SER A 155 -8.43 1.64 9.31
N ASP A 156 -7.22 1.50 8.77
CA ASP A 156 -6.64 0.21 8.45
C ASP A 156 -6.01 -0.48 9.68
N THR A 157 -5.54 -1.71 9.48
CA THR A 157 -4.89 -2.52 10.53
C THR A 157 -3.57 -1.94 11.02
N TYR A 158 -2.98 -0.98 10.31
CA TYR A 158 -1.78 -0.26 10.70
C TYR A 158 -2.09 1.03 11.47
N GLY A 159 -3.37 1.30 11.75
CA GLY A 159 -3.83 2.49 12.45
C GLY A 159 -3.79 3.76 11.61
N ARG A 160 -3.72 3.64 10.27
CA ARG A 160 -3.86 4.80 9.36
C ARG A 160 -5.33 5.04 9.09
N ILE A 161 -5.76 6.29 9.13
CA ILE A 161 -7.07 6.69 8.65
C ILE A 161 -7.09 6.52 7.13
N LEU A 162 -8.10 5.83 6.61
CA LEU A 162 -8.37 5.75 5.17
C LEU A 162 -9.30 6.90 4.81
N GLY A 163 -8.82 7.85 4.01
CA GLY A 163 -9.59 9.08 3.80
C GLY A 163 -9.43 9.73 2.43
N HIS A 164 -10.46 10.50 2.10
CA HIS A 164 -10.45 11.46 1.01
C HIS A 164 -9.93 12.80 1.51
N VAL A 165 -8.83 13.27 0.93
CA VAL A 165 -8.18 14.51 1.31
C VAL A 165 -8.67 15.64 0.42
N PHE A 166 -9.13 16.73 1.04
CA PHE A 166 -9.58 17.94 0.39
C PHE A 166 -8.70 19.12 0.78
N LEU A 167 -8.29 19.90 -0.22
CA LEU A 167 -7.58 21.16 -0.06
C LEU A 167 -8.35 22.23 -0.82
N ASP A 168 -8.85 23.25 -0.12
CA ASP A 168 -9.66 24.33 -0.72
C ASP A 168 -10.80 23.77 -1.61
N GLY A 169 -11.44 22.70 -1.12
CA GLY A 169 -12.51 21.98 -1.83
C GLY A 169 -12.06 21.04 -2.96
N HIS A 170 -10.78 20.97 -3.31
CA HIS A 170 -10.28 20.08 -4.36
C HIS A 170 -9.98 18.68 -3.80
N TRP A 171 -10.46 17.64 -4.48
CA TRP A 171 -10.21 16.25 -4.10
C TRP A 171 -8.80 15.80 -4.52
N ILE A 172 -7.87 15.78 -3.57
CA ILE A 172 -6.45 15.51 -3.82
C ILE A 172 -6.21 14.08 -4.31
N ASN A 173 -6.95 13.09 -3.82
CA ASN A 173 -6.78 11.70 -4.25
C ASN A 173 -7.02 11.57 -5.77
N ARG A 174 -8.10 12.18 -6.27
CA ARG A 174 -8.42 12.25 -7.70
C ARG A 174 -7.38 13.06 -8.47
N GLN A 175 -6.93 14.18 -7.92
CA GLN A 175 -5.90 15.02 -8.55
C GLN A 175 -4.60 14.25 -8.81
N LEU A 176 -4.16 13.42 -7.86
CA LEU A 176 -2.96 12.59 -8.05
C LEU A 176 -3.09 11.59 -9.21
N ILE A 177 -4.28 11.01 -9.41
CA ILE A 177 -4.54 10.16 -10.58
C ILE A 177 -4.55 11.02 -11.85
N ALA A 178 -5.24 12.16 -11.83
CA ALA A 178 -5.36 13.06 -12.97
C ALA A 178 -4.00 13.55 -13.48
N ASP A 179 -3.05 13.77 -12.56
CA ASP A 179 -1.67 14.20 -12.87
C ASP A 179 -0.73 13.02 -13.19
N GLY A 180 -1.21 11.78 -13.12
CA GLY A 180 -0.45 10.57 -13.42
C GLY A 180 0.56 10.17 -12.34
N TRP A 181 0.30 10.49 -11.07
CA TRP A 181 1.16 10.15 -9.94
C TRP A 181 0.66 8.99 -9.09
N ALA A 182 -0.56 8.51 -9.33
CA ALA A 182 -1.13 7.36 -8.65
C ALA A 182 -2.02 6.53 -9.60
N TRP A 183 -2.27 5.29 -9.19
CA TRP A 183 -3.22 4.38 -9.82
C TRP A 183 -4.53 4.37 -9.05
N HIS A 184 -5.64 4.12 -9.74
CA HIS A 184 -6.90 3.72 -9.10
C HIS A 184 -6.75 2.30 -8.53
N TYR A 185 -6.91 2.16 -7.21
CA TYR A 185 -6.69 0.88 -6.54
C TYR A 185 -7.94 -0.01 -6.56
N ARG A 186 -8.21 -0.60 -7.72
CA ARG A 186 -9.42 -1.40 -8.00
C ARG A 186 -9.68 -2.56 -7.05
N HIS A 187 -8.65 -3.06 -6.37
CA HIS A 187 -8.79 -4.15 -5.40
C HIS A 187 -9.58 -3.73 -4.15
N PHE A 188 -9.56 -2.44 -3.80
CA PHE A 188 -10.29 -1.92 -2.62
C PHE A 188 -11.23 -0.76 -2.95
N SER A 189 -11.36 -0.38 -4.22
CA SER A 189 -12.19 0.74 -4.66
C SER A 189 -12.90 0.45 -5.98
N GLY A 190 -14.23 0.45 -5.93
CA GLY A 190 -15.11 0.43 -7.11
C GLY A 190 -15.44 1.82 -7.66
N ASP A 191 -14.67 2.85 -7.30
CA ASP A 191 -14.98 4.23 -7.62
C ASP A 191 -14.90 4.53 -9.13
N ALA A 192 -16.05 4.79 -9.74
CA ALA A 192 -16.16 5.07 -11.17
C ALA A 192 -15.47 6.37 -11.59
N GLU A 193 -15.41 7.38 -10.70
CA GLU A 193 -14.78 8.66 -11.00
C GLU A 193 -13.26 8.52 -11.02
N LEU A 194 -12.68 7.77 -10.08
CA LEU A 194 -11.24 7.48 -10.09
C LEU A 194 -10.86 6.61 -11.30
N ALA A 195 -11.72 5.65 -11.69
CA ALA A 195 -11.51 4.82 -12.87
C ALA A 195 -11.52 5.65 -14.17
N ALA A 196 -12.48 6.57 -14.31
CA ALA A 196 -12.55 7.49 -15.45
C ALA A 196 -11.33 8.42 -15.47
N THR A 197 -10.99 9.01 -14.33
CA THR A 197 -9.83 9.91 -14.19
C THR A 197 -8.52 9.22 -14.59
N GLN A 198 -8.36 7.95 -14.22
CA GLN A 198 -7.18 7.17 -14.63
C GLN A 198 -7.12 6.96 -16.15
N THR A 199 -8.28 6.67 -16.76
CA THR A 199 -8.39 6.47 -18.21
C THR A 199 -7.98 7.75 -18.95
N ASP A 200 -8.44 8.91 -18.47
CA ASP A 200 -8.08 10.20 -19.04
C ASP A 200 -6.60 10.54 -18.86
N ALA A 201 -6.03 10.27 -17.68
CA ALA A 201 -4.61 10.49 -17.41
C ALA A 201 -3.72 9.62 -18.31
N ALA A 202 -4.12 8.37 -18.54
CA ALA A 202 -3.42 7.47 -19.45
C ALA A 202 -3.49 7.97 -20.90
N ALA A 203 -4.67 8.41 -21.36
CA ALA A 203 -4.84 8.98 -22.70
C ALA A 203 -4.01 10.25 -22.93
N LYS A 204 -3.80 11.06 -21.87
CA LYS A 204 -2.99 12.28 -21.91
C LYS A 204 -1.49 12.04 -21.74
N GLN A 205 -1.06 10.80 -21.46
CA GLN A 205 0.33 10.43 -21.20
C GLN A 205 1.01 11.35 -20.17
N VAL A 206 0.35 11.59 -19.03
CA VAL A 206 0.91 12.40 -17.94
C VAL A 206 1.57 11.55 -16.87
N GLY A 207 2.58 12.09 -16.19
CA GLY A 207 3.25 11.41 -15.07
C GLY A 207 3.80 10.03 -15.47
N LEU A 208 3.39 9.00 -14.74
CA LEU A 208 3.79 7.61 -14.98
C LEU A 208 3.33 7.07 -16.34
N TRP A 209 2.28 7.65 -16.94
CA TRP A 209 1.74 7.22 -18.23
C TRP A 209 2.59 7.63 -19.44
N GLN A 210 3.68 8.37 -19.21
CA GLN A 210 4.72 8.60 -20.23
C GLN A 210 5.59 7.36 -20.46
N ASP A 211 5.62 6.44 -19.50
CA ASP A 211 6.26 5.15 -19.68
C ASP A 211 5.43 4.27 -20.64
N ASN A 212 6.09 3.50 -21.49
CA ASN A 212 5.42 2.53 -22.35
C ASN A 212 4.83 1.36 -21.55
N LYS A 213 5.41 1.03 -20.39
CA LYS A 213 5.01 -0.08 -19.54
C LYS A 213 5.07 0.31 -18.07
N PRO A 214 4.26 1.29 -17.62
CA PRO A 214 4.27 1.69 -16.23
C PRO A 214 3.83 0.53 -15.35
N GLN A 215 4.62 0.26 -14.32
CA GLN A 215 4.36 -0.84 -13.40
C GLN A 215 3.38 -0.40 -12.31
N GLN A 216 2.40 -1.26 -12.01
CA GLN A 216 1.47 -1.06 -10.91
C GLN A 216 2.14 -1.35 -9.56
N PRO A 217 1.86 -0.60 -8.49
CA PRO A 217 2.58 -0.78 -7.23
C PRO A 217 2.30 -2.13 -6.57
N TRP A 218 1.08 -2.66 -6.67
CA TRP A 218 0.78 -4.02 -6.20
C TRP A 218 1.54 -5.11 -6.97
N ARG A 219 1.82 -4.92 -8.27
CA ARG A 219 2.67 -5.85 -9.05
C ARG A 219 4.12 -5.76 -8.61
N PHE A 220 4.63 -4.54 -8.43
CA PHE A 220 5.98 -4.31 -7.91
C PHE A 220 6.19 -4.99 -6.54
N ARG A 221 5.22 -4.86 -5.62
CA ARG A 221 5.24 -5.52 -4.32
C ARG A 221 5.30 -7.04 -4.42
N LEU A 222 4.56 -7.65 -5.34
CA LEU A 222 4.58 -9.10 -5.57
C LEU A 222 5.93 -9.57 -6.10
N GLU A 223 6.49 -8.87 -7.09
CA GLU A 223 7.81 -9.20 -7.65
C GLU A 223 8.93 -9.02 -6.63
N GLU A 224 8.89 -7.97 -5.80
CA GLU A 224 9.85 -7.78 -4.69
C GLU A 224 9.78 -8.93 -3.68
N LYS A 225 8.57 -9.40 -3.37
CA LYS A 225 8.39 -10.55 -2.48
C LYS A 225 9.00 -11.81 -3.09
N GLN A 226 8.73 -12.09 -4.37
CA GLN A 226 9.29 -13.24 -5.08
C GLN A 226 10.82 -13.18 -5.13
N ARG A 227 11.40 -12.04 -5.49
CA ARG A 227 12.87 -11.85 -5.48
C ARG A 227 13.48 -12.15 -4.11
N LYS A 228 12.83 -11.72 -3.03
CA LYS A 228 13.30 -11.98 -1.65
C LYS A 228 13.19 -13.46 -1.29
N GLU A 229 12.12 -14.12 -1.70
CA GLU A 229 11.92 -15.56 -1.49
C GLU A 229 12.95 -16.38 -2.26
N GLU A 230 13.18 -16.08 -3.55
CA GLU A 230 14.22 -16.71 -4.38
C GLU A 230 15.62 -16.46 -3.80
N ALA A 231 15.94 -15.22 -3.41
CA ALA A 231 17.20 -14.90 -2.77
C ALA A 231 17.38 -15.61 -1.42
N ALA A 232 16.29 -15.85 -0.67
CA ALA A 232 16.34 -16.62 0.57
C ALA A 232 16.55 -18.12 0.32
N GLN A 233 16.02 -18.66 -0.78
CA GLN A 233 16.24 -20.04 -1.22
C GLN A 233 17.65 -20.26 -1.80
N LEU A 234 18.24 -19.24 -2.41
CA LEU A 234 19.62 -19.26 -2.93
C LEU A 234 20.69 -19.02 -1.86
N LYS A 235 20.32 -18.60 -0.65
CA LYS A 235 21.24 -18.63 0.49
C LYS A 235 21.56 -20.10 0.79
N PRO A 236 22.83 -20.49 1.02
CA PRO A 236 23.16 -21.88 1.32
C PRO A 236 22.39 -22.29 2.58
N THR A 237 21.35 -23.12 2.42
CA THR A 237 20.60 -23.73 3.53
C THR A 237 21.30 -24.99 4.03
N ASP A 238 22.63 -25.05 3.90
CA ASP A 238 23.40 -26.22 4.30
C ASP A 238 24.42 -25.86 5.40
N PRO A 239 24.10 -26.12 6.69
CA PRO A 239 25.08 -26.13 7.77
C PRO A 239 26.04 -27.34 7.68
N THR A 240 25.89 -28.21 6.68
CA THR A 240 26.72 -29.42 6.46
C THR A 240 27.65 -29.35 5.24
N SER A 241 27.82 -28.17 4.63
CA SER A 241 29.03 -27.91 3.84
C SER A 241 30.16 -27.52 4.82
N PRO A 242 31.28 -28.25 4.89
CA PRO A 242 32.23 -28.14 6.01
C PRO A 242 33.06 -26.86 5.89
N THR A 243 32.48 -25.72 6.25
CA THR A 243 33.22 -24.50 6.58
C THR A 243 33.92 -24.71 7.92
N LYS A 244 34.99 -25.51 7.88
CA LYS A 244 35.76 -25.94 9.05
C LYS A 244 36.56 -24.80 9.68
N PHE A 245 36.60 -23.61 9.08
CA PHE A 245 37.54 -22.57 9.44
C PHE A 245 36.88 -21.20 9.56
N TRP A 246 37.43 -20.38 10.45
CA TRP A 246 37.09 -18.99 10.69
C TRP A 246 38.23 -18.09 10.23
N LEU A 247 37.99 -17.28 9.21
CA LEU A 247 38.95 -16.32 8.65
C LEU A 247 38.79 -14.96 9.32
N ASN A 248 39.85 -14.46 9.94
CA ASN A 248 39.95 -13.05 10.30
C ASN A 248 40.24 -12.24 9.04
N THR A 249 39.29 -11.41 8.59
CA THR A 249 39.43 -10.64 7.34
C THR A 249 40.40 -9.48 7.45
N SER A 250 40.87 -9.15 8.65
CA SER A 250 41.83 -8.08 8.91
C SER A 250 43.28 -8.56 8.82
N SER A 251 43.55 -9.79 9.27
CA SER A 251 44.88 -10.40 9.20
C SER A 251 45.03 -11.39 8.04
N GLY A 252 43.93 -11.82 7.44
CA GLY A 252 43.90 -12.87 6.43
C GLY A 252 44.24 -14.26 6.98
N VAL A 253 44.22 -14.45 8.30
CA VAL A 253 44.56 -15.72 8.97
C VAL A 253 43.31 -16.52 9.26
N ARG A 254 43.29 -17.80 8.85
CA ARG A 254 42.23 -18.76 9.16
C ARG A 254 42.55 -19.60 10.38
N HIS A 255 41.50 -19.96 11.11
CA HIS A 255 41.56 -20.73 12.35
C HIS A 255 40.52 -21.86 12.32
N ASN A 256 40.87 -23.05 12.80
CA ASN A 256 39.94 -24.17 12.96
C ASN A 256 39.24 -24.14 14.33
N PRO A 257 38.23 -25.01 14.59
CA PRO A 257 37.37 -24.89 15.77
C PRO A 257 38.10 -25.16 17.10
N SER A 258 39.28 -25.79 17.07
CA SER A 258 40.10 -25.99 18.27
C SER A 258 40.98 -24.77 18.62
N CYS A 259 41.00 -23.74 17.77
CA CYS A 259 41.80 -22.55 18.00
C CYS A 259 41.08 -21.53 18.89
N LYS A 260 41.81 -20.94 19.85
CA LYS A 260 41.29 -19.86 20.71
C LYS A 260 40.78 -18.62 19.97
N HIS A 261 41.17 -18.44 18.71
CA HIS A 261 40.78 -17.29 17.88
C HIS A 261 39.59 -17.59 16.93
N PHE A 262 39.09 -18.83 16.91
CA PHE A 262 37.92 -19.22 16.12
C PHE A 262 36.67 -18.47 16.60
N GLY A 263 35.98 -17.76 15.69
CA GLY A 263 34.75 -17.03 16.00
C GLY A 263 34.92 -15.82 16.92
N LYS A 264 36.15 -15.45 17.32
CA LYS A 264 36.41 -14.41 18.32
C LYS A 264 36.68 -13.02 17.74
N THR A 265 36.87 -12.92 16.42
CA THR A 265 37.22 -11.64 15.79
C THR A 265 35.98 -10.95 15.24
N SER A 266 35.75 -9.69 15.60
CA SER A 266 34.59 -8.91 15.14
C SER A 266 34.53 -8.74 13.61
N ARG A 267 35.68 -8.80 12.94
CA ARG A 267 35.82 -8.83 11.47
C ARG A 267 36.25 -10.22 11.00
N GLY A 268 35.33 -11.19 11.05
CA GLY A 268 35.59 -12.55 10.57
C GLY A 268 34.43 -13.15 9.80
N LYS A 269 34.74 -14.19 9.02
CA LYS A 269 33.77 -14.99 8.26
C LYS A 269 34.15 -16.46 8.25
N TYR A 270 33.15 -17.34 8.16
CA TYR A 270 33.40 -18.76 7.89
C TYR A 270 34.00 -18.95 6.50
N CYS A 271 34.94 -19.88 6.38
CA CYS A 271 35.72 -20.12 5.17
C CYS A 271 36.10 -21.59 5.00
N THR A 272 36.76 -21.89 3.87
CA THR A 272 37.28 -23.21 3.51
C THR A 272 38.79 -23.30 3.75
N ALA A 273 39.39 -24.48 3.57
CA ALA A 273 40.84 -24.69 3.72
C ALA A 273 41.69 -23.89 2.72
N GLY A 274 41.12 -23.48 1.59
CA GLY A 274 41.80 -22.71 0.55
C GLY A 274 41.89 -21.21 0.84
N ASP A 275 41.14 -20.72 1.83
CA ASP A 275 41.03 -19.30 2.11
C ASP A 275 42.11 -18.81 3.09
N GLY A 276 42.74 -17.69 2.77
CA GLY A 276 43.71 -17.02 3.64
C GLY A 276 44.95 -17.86 3.97
N LYS A 277 45.72 -17.41 4.96
CA LYS A 277 46.89 -18.11 5.50
C LYS A 277 46.49 -18.98 6.69
N PRO A 278 46.97 -20.23 6.81
CA PRO A 278 46.71 -21.04 8.00
C PRO A 278 47.33 -20.40 9.24
N CYS A 279 46.63 -20.43 10.36
CA CYS A 279 47.19 -20.01 11.64
C CYS A 279 48.38 -20.91 12.01
N GLY A 280 49.52 -20.31 12.33
CA GLY A 280 50.74 -21.06 12.72
C GLY A 280 50.62 -21.88 14.00
N ILE A 281 49.52 -21.73 14.77
CA ILE A 281 49.28 -22.49 16.01
C ILE A 281 48.35 -23.67 15.74
N CYS A 282 47.23 -23.45 15.04
CA CYS A 282 46.24 -24.51 14.83
C CYS A 282 46.33 -25.19 13.45
N GLY A 283 47.15 -24.69 12.53
CA GLY A 283 47.32 -25.26 11.19
C GLY A 283 46.34 -24.73 10.15
N GLY A 284 45.54 -23.73 10.53
CA GLY A 284 44.39 -23.31 9.74
C GLY A 284 43.18 -24.07 10.16
#